data_AF-A0A8K0S9M5-F1
#
_entry.id   AF-A0A8K0S9M5-F1
#
_cell.length_a   1.000
_cell.length_b   1.000
_cell.length_c   1.000
_cell.angle_alpha   90.00
_cell.angle_beta   90.00
_cell.angle_gamma   90.00
#
_symmetry.space_group_name_H-M   'P 1'
#
loop_
_entity.id
_entity.type
_entity.pdbx_description
1 polymer ?
#
loop_
_entity_poly.entity_id
_entity_poly.type
_entity_poly.pdbx_seq_one_letter_code
_entity_poly.pdbx_strand_id
1 'polypeptide(L)'
;MSKHFEAEDHPTNGPPNPPDMSEHFEPGVQPTKGPPNPQPPSDMPKHIEDEGQPRIRLGIMRTLGFGQNPTRREPARNDGQAIVLQRENAKLRDANRRLHHQVDSLTSRLDGMEQSLANQEAQIAQAQAYAFENVSSDTWAAGDDTTIRTEMEKLQSRIKTWAKKNAINEMSSLQGLDEPTAFLELLTDVARLDKTDLSNPQGALAHLTTATMNKKSPMICLQALLAHHIYSNIIGRPFFAFDSDDGVLQRLYRELKRVNEKEAHAWRAKIFQLLVKTSTDAKPVDPANRYGAAQIDTCRILTEAFYSGPAAALIKRAETEDEFNRALQDLESTVQYAGSLSSWLWSRRTALEVKGLLELRAKPFTIRSNIMKAHALHRLFSDDDDSCDGWPVRIVVHPAVIGGGMEEDNAPPRVWMKAEVWLAHDHHSPL
;
A
#
# COMPACT_ATOMS: atom_id res chain seq x y z
N MET A 1 59.91 -35.02 33.93
CA MET A 1 60.72 -35.55 32.81
C MET A 1 60.42 -34.69 31.58
N SER A 2 61.43 -34.36 30.78
CA SER A 2 61.34 -33.28 29.79
C SER A 2 61.29 -33.78 28.34
N LYS A 3 60.40 -33.19 27.55
CA LYS A 3 60.31 -33.14 26.07
C LYS A 3 59.52 -31.84 25.77
N HIS A 4 59.91 -30.83 24.98
CA HIS A 4 60.86 -30.72 23.85
C HIS A 4 60.56 -31.70 22.71
N PHE A 5 60.35 -31.28 21.46
CA PHE A 5 60.21 -29.94 20.85
C PHE A 5 59.24 -30.16 19.63
N GLU A 6 58.58 -29.17 19.04
CA GLU A 6 59.02 -28.39 17.86
C GLU A 6 57.89 -27.42 17.45
N ALA A 7 58.19 -26.46 16.58
CA ALA A 7 57.22 -25.57 15.94
C ALA A 7 57.43 -25.60 14.42
N GLU A 8 56.37 -25.41 13.63
CA GLU A 8 56.45 -25.24 12.18
C GLU A 8 55.72 -23.96 11.73
N ASP A 9 56.11 -23.44 10.57
CA ASP A 9 55.96 -22.03 10.19
C ASP A 9 54.59 -21.62 9.59
N HIS A 10 54.31 -20.32 9.68
CA HIS A 10 53.26 -19.65 8.92
C HIS A 10 53.70 -19.36 7.47
N PRO A 11 52.93 -19.77 6.45
CA PRO A 11 52.94 -19.12 5.14
C PRO A 11 51.98 -17.92 5.13
N THR A 12 52.52 -16.72 4.92
CA THR A 12 51.75 -15.47 4.86
C THR A 12 51.15 -15.23 3.46
N ASN A 13 49.91 -15.65 3.26
CA ASN A 13 49.15 -15.29 2.05
C ASN A 13 48.55 -13.87 2.19
N GLY A 14 49.12 -12.91 1.45
CA GLY A 14 48.54 -11.56 1.32
C GLY A 14 47.26 -11.54 0.48
N PRO A 15 46.39 -10.52 0.64
CA PRO A 15 45.17 -10.40 -0.14
C PRO A 15 45.46 -10.10 -1.62
N PRO A 16 44.68 -10.62 -2.57
CA PRO A 16 44.81 -10.28 -3.98
C PRO A 16 44.33 -8.84 -4.25
N ASN A 17 45.01 -8.14 -5.16
CA ASN A 17 44.55 -6.85 -5.67
C ASN A 17 43.22 -7.01 -6.45
N PRO A 18 42.30 -6.04 -6.38
CA PRO A 18 41.12 -6.04 -7.25
C PRO A 18 41.52 -5.84 -8.72
N PRO A 19 40.78 -6.42 -9.69
CA PRO A 19 41.03 -6.19 -11.10
C PRO A 19 40.63 -4.77 -11.50
N ASP A 20 41.48 -4.13 -12.30
CA ASP A 20 41.16 -2.88 -12.98
C ASP A 20 40.12 -3.12 -14.09
N MET A 21 39.13 -2.24 -14.18
CA MET A 21 38.09 -2.25 -15.22
C MET A 21 37.71 -0.83 -15.66
N SER A 22 38.71 -0.02 -16.02
CA SER A 22 38.49 1.07 -16.99
C SER A 22 38.41 0.56 -18.43
N GLU A 23 37.73 1.31 -19.29
CA GLU A 23 37.64 1.15 -20.76
C GLU A 23 36.85 -0.05 -21.32
N HIS A 24 35.54 0.19 -21.59
CA HIS A 24 35.08 0.28 -22.98
C HIS A 24 33.83 1.16 -23.08
N PHE A 25 33.98 2.34 -23.70
CA PHE A 25 32.89 3.22 -24.10
C PHE A 25 32.79 3.20 -25.63
N GLU A 26 31.64 2.80 -26.18
CA GLU A 26 31.22 3.15 -27.55
C GLU A 26 29.68 3.38 -27.56
N PRO A 27 29.14 4.19 -28.48
CA PRO A 27 27.88 4.87 -28.24
C PRO A 27 26.69 4.41 -29.10
N GLY A 28 25.48 4.60 -28.55
CA GLY A 28 24.32 4.99 -29.36
C GLY A 28 23.16 3.99 -29.46
N VAL A 29 22.12 4.22 -28.64
CA VAL A 29 20.74 3.91 -29.01
C VAL A 29 19.90 5.17 -28.76
N GLN A 30 19.12 5.60 -29.75
CA GLN A 30 18.29 6.81 -29.65
C GLN A 30 16.98 6.50 -28.91
N PRO A 31 16.50 7.37 -28.01
CA PRO A 31 15.16 7.22 -27.43
C PRO A 31 14.09 7.49 -28.51
N THR A 32 13.15 6.57 -28.67
CA THR A 32 12.01 6.74 -29.58
C THR A 32 11.06 7.82 -29.07
N LYS A 33 10.60 8.69 -29.98
CA LYS A 33 9.68 9.79 -29.63
C LYS A 33 8.30 9.25 -29.29
N GLY A 34 7.84 9.49 -28.06
CA GLY A 34 6.43 9.35 -27.70
C GLY A 34 5.55 10.40 -28.41
N PRO A 35 4.24 10.17 -28.52
CA PRO A 35 3.31 11.13 -29.13
C PRO A 35 3.19 12.41 -28.27
N PRO A 36 2.92 13.59 -28.88
CA PRO A 36 2.86 14.86 -28.17
C PRO A 36 1.59 14.98 -27.32
N ASN A 37 1.75 15.55 -26.12
CA ASN A 37 0.65 15.91 -25.22
C ASN A 37 -0.01 17.23 -25.69
N PRO A 38 -1.34 17.31 -25.88
CA PRO A 38 -1.99 18.54 -26.33
C PRO A 38 -1.99 19.61 -25.23
N GLN A 39 -1.43 20.79 -25.53
CA GLN A 39 -1.60 21.99 -24.70
C GLN A 39 -2.94 22.68 -25.04
N PRO A 40 -3.58 23.36 -24.06
CA PRO A 40 -4.82 24.09 -24.30
C PRO A 40 -4.56 25.40 -25.09
N PRO A 41 -5.47 25.81 -25.99
CA PRO A 41 -5.38 27.10 -26.66
C PRO A 41 -5.78 28.23 -25.69
N SER A 42 -4.81 29.06 -25.33
CA SER A 42 -5.04 30.33 -24.65
C SER A 42 -4.22 31.42 -25.33
N ASP A 43 -4.84 32.18 -26.22
CA ASP A 43 -4.67 33.63 -26.27
C ASP A 43 -5.78 34.32 -27.09
N MET A 44 -6.11 35.56 -26.74
CA MET A 44 -7.13 36.37 -27.43
C MET A 44 -6.50 37.45 -28.31
N PRO A 45 -7.06 37.74 -29.50
CA PRO A 45 -6.93 39.06 -30.11
C PRO A 45 -7.74 40.10 -29.30
N LYS A 46 -7.12 41.21 -28.89
CA LYS A 46 -7.78 42.34 -28.22
C LYS A 46 -7.86 43.56 -29.15
N HIS A 47 -9.07 44.11 -29.31
CA HIS A 47 -9.35 45.47 -29.84
C HIS A 47 -8.86 45.71 -31.30
N ILE A 48 -9.25 46.75 -32.04
CA ILE A 48 -9.78 48.09 -31.68
C ILE A 48 -11.03 48.46 -32.51
N GLU A 49 -11.92 49.20 -31.82
CA GLU A 49 -12.95 50.19 -32.24
C GLU A 49 -12.93 50.77 -33.69
N ASP A 50 -14.05 51.22 -34.30
CA ASP A 50 -15.50 50.98 -34.03
C ASP A 50 -16.27 50.73 -35.38
N GLU A 51 -17.24 51.48 -35.96
CA GLU A 51 -17.95 52.74 -35.70
C GLU A 51 -19.46 52.61 -36.04
N GLY A 52 -20.31 53.46 -35.44
CA GLY A 52 -21.33 54.19 -36.21
C GLY A 52 -22.68 53.50 -36.52
N GLN A 53 -23.53 53.32 -35.50
CA GLN A 53 -25.00 53.33 -35.73
C GLN A 53 -25.47 54.76 -36.12
N PRO A 54 -26.51 54.93 -36.97
CA PRO A 54 -27.86 54.86 -36.43
C PRO A 54 -28.98 54.33 -37.37
N ARG A 55 -30.11 53.98 -36.76
CA ARG A 55 -31.41 53.81 -37.43
C ARG A 55 -32.02 55.16 -37.80
N ILE A 56 -32.64 55.27 -38.98
CA ILE A 56 -33.71 56.24 -39.26
C ILE A 56 -34.91 55.52 -39.90
N ARG A 57 -36.12 56.07 -39.70
CA ARG A 57 -37.43 55.54 -40.10
C ARG A 57 -38.22 56.69 -40.77
N LEU A 58 -39.35 56.37 -41.42
CA LEU A 58 -40.19 57.29 -42.25
C LEU A 58 -39.53 57.66 -43.60
N GLY A 59 -40.28 58.10 -44.62
CA GLY A 59 -41.74 58.16 -44.73
C GLY A 59 -42.25 58.84 -46.01
N ILE A 60 -43.42 58.40 -46.46
CA ILE A 60 -44.22 58.83 -47.62
C ILE A 60 -44.18 60.34 -47.95
N MET A 61 -43.93 60.71 -49.21
CA MET A 61 -44.83 61.61 -49.98
C MET A 61 -44.62 61.56 -51.51
N ARG A 62 -45.61 62.09 -52.25
CA ARG A 62 -45.63 62.25 -53.72
C ARG A 62 -45.46 63.73 -54.08
N THR A 63 -44.89 64.04 -55.25
CA THR A 63 -45.52 65.00 -56.20
C THR A 63 -44.99 64.86 -57.63
N LEU A 64 -45.71 65.48 -58.58
CA LEU A 64 -45.57 65.35 -60.04
C LEU A 64 -44.41 66.17 -60.63
N GLY A 65 -43.92 65.74 -61.80
CA GLY A 65 -43.11 66.55 -62.72
C GLY A 65 -43.22 65.99 -64.14
N PHE A 66 -43.78 66.76 -65.09
CA PHE A 66 -43.94 66.36 -66.48
C PHE A 66 -42.67 66.68 -67.30
N GLY A 67 -42.31 65.79 -68.21
CA GLY A 67 -41.31 66.04 -69.27
C GLY A 67 -41.46 64.99 -70.37
N GLN A 68 -41.75 65.42 -71.61
CA GLN A 68 -41.99 64.52 -72.74
C GLN A 68 -40.88 64.61 -73.79
N ASN A 69 -40.54 63.44 -74.35
CA ASN A 69 -40.10 63.23 -75.73
C ASN A 69 -38.73 63.78 -76.20
N PRO A 70 -38.16 63.25 -77.32
CA PRO A 70 -38.36 61.92 -77.91
C PRO A 70 -37.07 61.19 -78.37
N THR A 71 -37.21 59.88 -78.59
CA THR A 71 -36.49 59.02 -79.56
C THR A 71 -35.03 59.31 -79.97
N ARG A 72 -34.16 58.32 -79.75
CA ARG A 72 -33.30 57.81 -80.82
C ARG A 72 -33.18 56.28 -80.73
N ARG A 73 -33.20 55.60 -81.88
CA ARG A 73 -32.93 54.15 -82.01
C ARG A 73 -31.41 53.92 -82.10
N GLU A 74 -30.92 52.82 -81.53
CA GLU A 74 -30.28 51.75 -82.31
C GLU A 74 -30.22 50.43 -81.50
N PRO A 75 -30.18 49.23 -82.15
CA PRO A 75 -30.42 47.96 -81.47
C PRO A 75 -29.22 46.98 -81.46
N ALA A 76 -29.38 45.91 -80.67
CA ALA A 76 -28.89 44.55 -80.95
C ALA A 76 -27.38 44.38 -81.28
N ARG A 77 -26.52 44.42 -80.24
CA ARG A 77 -25.22 43.74 -80.33
C ARG A 77 -24.60 43.24 -79.01
N ASN A 78 -25.41 42.87 -78.00
CA ASN A 78 -24.86 42.20 -76.81
C ASN A 78 -25.72 41.09 -76.16
N ASP A 79 -26.82 40.69 -76.78
CA ASP A 79 -27.75 39.68 -76.23
C ASP A 79 -27.07 38.32 -76.03
N GLY A 80 -26.07 38.00 -76.87
CA GLY A 80 -25.24 36.80 -76.72
C GLY A 80 -24.44 36.76 -75.41
N GLN A 81 -23.84 37.87 -74.97
CA GLN A 81 -23.16 37.93 -73.67
C GLN A 81 -24.16 37.82 -72.52
N ALA A 82 -25.32 38.49 -72.61
CA ALA A 82 -26.37 38.42 -71.60
C ALA A 82 -26.87 36.97 -71.40
N ILE A 83 -27.12 36.23 -72.49
CA ILE A 83 -27.55 34.82 -72.44
C ILE A 83 -26.46 33.91 -71.84
N VAL A 84 -25.18 34.14 -72.16
CA VAL A 84 -24.06 33.39 -71.58
C VAL A 84 -23.96 33.64 -70.07
N LEU A 85 -23.95 34.91 -69.64
CA LEU A 85 -23.88 35.29 -68.22
C LEU A 85 -25.09 34.81 -67.42
N GLN A 86 -26.29 34.79 -68.02
CA GLN A 86 -27.50 34.27 -67.40
C GLN A 86 -27.44 32.73 -67.23
N ARG A 87 -26.87 32.02 -68.21
CA ARG A 87 -26.63 30.57 -68.15
C ARG A 87 -25.55 30.19 -67.14
N GLU A 88 -24.54 31.02 -66.99
CA GLU A 88 -23.49 30.89 -65.97
C GLU A 88 -24.04 31.17 -64.57
N ASN A 89 -24.84 32.23 -64.39
CA ASN A 89 -25.56 32.50 -63.15
C ASN A 89 -26.50 31.34 -62.75
N ALA A 90 -27.14 30.68 -63.71
CA ALA A 90 -27.94 29.49 -63.44
C ALA A 90 -27.06 28.34 -62.89
N LYS A 91 -25.94 28.03 -63.54
CA LYS A 91 -24.96 27.02 -63.06
C LYS A 91 -24.43 27.36 -61.67
N LEU A 92 -24.07 28.62 -61.40
CA LEU A 92 -23.56 29.06 -60.10
C LEU A 92 -24.63 28.96 -59.00
N ARG A 93 -25.91 29.21 -59.32
CA ARG A 93 -27.03 28.98 -58.39
C ARG A 93 -27.26 27.49 -58.11
N ASP A 94 -27.10 26.62 -59.10
CA ASP A 94 -27.17 25.16 -58.90
C ASP A 94 -25.96 24.62 -58.11
N ALA A 95 -24.76 25.15 -58.36
CA ALA A 95 -23.57 24.83 -57.57
C ALA A 95 -23.72 25.27 -56.11
N ASN A 96 -24.16 26.52 -55.87
CA ASN A 96 -24.45 27.00 -54.52
C ASN A 96 -25.54 26.17 -53.83
N ARG A 97 -26.63 25.82 -54.52
CA ARG A 97 -27.66 24.91 -53.96
C ARG A 97 -27.07 23.56 -53.56
N ARG A 98 -26.17 22.97 -54.35
CA ARG A 98 -25.49 21.71 -53.98
C ARG A 98 -24.57 21.87 -52.77
N LEU A 99 -23.79 22.96 -52.72
CA LEU A 99 -22.91 23.26 -51.59
C LEU A 99 -23.68 23.48 -50.29
N HIS A 100 -24.83 24.18 -50.32
CA HIS A 100 -25.66 24.37 -49.12
C HIS A 100 -26.18 23.01 -48.61
N HIS A 101 -26.79 22.18 -49.45
CA HIS A 101 -27.20 20.83 -49.03
C HIS A 101 -26.04 19.97 -48.51
N GLN A 102 -24.81 20.16 -49.01
CA GLN A 102 -23.62 19.47 -48.48
C GLN A 102 -23.20 20.02 -47.10
N VAL A 103 -23.25 21.34 -46.90
CA VAL A 103 -23.02 21.97 -45.59
C VAL A 103 -24.08 21.51 -44.59
N ASP A 104 -25.37 21.59 -44.93
CA ASP A 104 -26.48 21.13 -44.08
C ASP A 104 -26.32 19.64 -43.70
N SER A 105 -25.96 18.79 -44.67
CA SER A 105 -25.71 17.36 -44.47
C SER A 105 -24.47 17.05 -43.63
N LEU A 106 -23.43 17.89 -43.68
CA LEU A 106 -22.24 17.76 -42.85
C LEU A 106 -22.47 18.29 -41.43
N THR A 107 -23.18 19.42 -41.27
CA THR A 107 -23.58 19.96 -39.96
C THR A 107 -24.43 18.95 -39.20
N SER A 108 -25.50 18.44 -39.81
CA SER A 108 -26.36 17.40 -39.19
C SER A 108 -25.60 16.11 -38.84
N ARG A 109 -24.49 15.80 -39.52
CA ARG A 109 -23.59 14.69 -39.16
C ARG A 109 -22.65 15.03 -38.01
N LEU A 110 -22.20 16.27 -37.88
CA LEU A 110 -21.41 16.73 -36.73
C LEU A 110 -22.28 16.74 -35.48
N ASP A 111 -23.49 17.33 -35.53
CA ASP A 111 -24.46 17.33 -34.43
C ASP A 111 -24.73 15.90 -33.91
N GLY A 112 -24.94 14.95 -34.82
CA GLY A 112 -25.15 13.54 -34.49
C GLY A 112 -23.90 12.83 -33.94
N MET A 113 -22.69 13.25 -34.31
CA MET A 113 -21.43 12.73 -33.75
C MET A 113 -21.14 13.31 -32.36
N GLU A 114 -21.40 14.60 -32.14
CA GLU A 114 -21.28 15.24 -30.82
C GLU A 114 -22.28 14.64 -29.83
N GLN A 115 -23.53 14.45 -30.24
CA GLN A 115 -24.53 13.75 -29.42
C GLN A 115 -24.17 12.28 -29.17
N SER A 116 -23.49 11.61 -30.12
CA SER A 116 -22.95 10.27 -29.90
C SER A 116 -21.82 10.25 -28.88
N LEU A 117 -20.90 11.22 -28.92
CA LEU A 117 -19.81 11.34 -27.94
C LEU A 117 -20.34 11.62 -26.53
N ALA A 118 -21.22 12.60 -26.37
CA ALA A 118 -21.83 12.92 -25.08
C ALA A 118 -22.57 11.71 -24.46
N ASN A 119 -23.27 10.91 -25.28
CA ASN A 119 -23.89 9.66 -24.83
C ASN A 119 -22.86 8.59 -24.41
N GLN A 120 -21.72 8.48 -25.10
CA GLN A 120 -20.65 7.55 -24.74
C GLN A 120 -19.93 7.99 -23.45
N GLU A 121 -19.64 9.27 -23.29
CA GLU A 121 -19.06 9.83 -22.05
C GLU A 121 -20.00 9.62 -20.86
N ALA A 122 -21.30 9.85 -21.02
CA ALA A 122 -22.30 9.58 -19.99
C ALA A 122 -22.37 8.08 -19.63
N GLN A 123 -22.31 7.18 -20.61
CA GLN A 123 -22.27 5.73 -20.37
C GLN A 123 -20.98 5.29 -19.67
N ILE A 124 -19.83 5.87 -20.03
CA ILE A 124 -18.54 5.61 -19.36
C ILE A 124 -18.59 6.09 -17.90
N ALA A 125 -19.08 7.31 -17.66
CA ALA A 125 -19.25 7.85 -16.31
C ALA A 125 -20.23 7.02 -15.47
N GLN A 126 -21.35 6.57 -16.05
CA GLN A 126 -22.32 5.70 -15.38
C GLN A 126 -21.73 4.30 -15.09
N ALA A 127 -21.00 3.70 -16.03
CA ALA A 127 -20.34 2.41 -15.83
C ALA A 127 -19.23 2.49 -14.77
N GLN A 128 -18.46 3.58 -14.75
CA GLN A 128 -17.48 3.86 -13.70
C GLN A 128 -18.15 4.04 -12.34
N ALA A 129 -19.20 4.86 -12.26
CA ALA A 129 -19.96 5.06 -11.03
C ALA A 129 -20.53 3.74 -10.49
N TYR A 130 -21.19 2.95 -11.34
CA TYR A 130 -21.73 1.64 -10.99
C TYR A 130 -20.64 0.65 -10.56
N ALA A 131 -19.47 0.65 -11.21
CA ALA A 131 -18.33 -0.16 -10.78
C ALA A 131 -17.81 0.29 -9.40
N PHE A 132 -17.65 1.60 -9.17
CA PHE A 132 -17.22 2.14 -7.89
C PHE A 132 -18.25 1.95 -6.76
N GLU A 133 -19.54 1.92 -7.08
CA GLU A 133 -20.65 1.69 -6.15
C GLU A 133 -20.73 0.21 -5.72
N ASN A 134 -20.60 -0.72 -6.67
CA ASN A 134 -20.51 -2.16 -6.35
C ASN A 134 -19.22 -2.49 -5.57
N VAL A 135 -18.08 -1.87 -5.94
CA VAL A 135 -16.83 -1.88 -5.15
C VAL A 135 -16.99 -1.21 -3.78
N SER A 136 -18.03 -0.39 -3.59
CA SER A 136 -18.36 0.26 -2.32
C SER A 136 -19.28 -0.56 -1.42
N SER A 137 -19.65 -1.78 -1.80
CA SER A 137 -20.25 -2.75 -0.88
C SER A 137 -19.15 -3.45 -0.06
N ASP A 138 -19.15 -3.28 1.27
CA ASP A 138 -18.23 -3.97 2.17
C ASP A 138 -18.46 -5.51 2.23
N THR A 139 -19.51 -5.99 1.54
CA THR A 139 -19.90 -7.39 1.37
C THR A 139 -18.89 -8.24 0.59
N TRP A 140 -17.92 -7.64 -0.11
CA TRP A 140 -16.94 -8.39 -0.92
C TRP A 140 -15.86 -9.08 -0.05
N ALA A 141 -16.14 -10.34 0.31
CA ALA A 141 -15.23 -11.34 0.89
C ALA A 141 -14.63 -11.06 2.28
N ALA A 142 -14.97 -9.92 2.90
CA ALA A 142 -14.59 -9.60 4.27
C ALA A 142 -15.47 -10.34 5.29
N GLY A 143 -15.03 -11.53 5.72
CA GLY A 143 -15.68 -12.29 6.80
C GLY A 143 -15.88 -11.48 8.08
N ASP A 144 -16.81 -11.92 8.92
CA ASP A 144 -17.21 -11.20 10.14
C ASP A 144 -16.07 -11.12 11.19
N ASP A 145 -16.31 -10.37 12.27
CA ASP A 145 -15.36 -10.25 13.38
C ASP A 145 -14.97 -11.61 14.02
N THR A 146 -15.85 -12.62 14.01
CA THR A 146 -15.49 -13.96 14.51
C THR A 146 -14.54 -14.68 13.57
N THR A 147 -14.75 -14.60 12.25
CA THR A 147 -13.80 -15.06 11.24
C THR A 147 -12.42 -14.42 11.43
N ILE A 148 -12.35 -13.09 11.65
CA ILE A 148 -11.08 -12.39 11.89
C ILE A 148 -10.37 -12.95 13.14
N ARG A 149 -11.10 -13.08 14.26
CA ARG A 149 -10.55 -13.65 15.52
C ARG A 149 -9.99 -15.05 15.28
N THR A 150 -10.70 -15.90 14.56
CA THR A 150 -10.27 -17.27 14.24
C THR A 150 -8.99 -17.32 13.38
N GLU A 151 -8.83 -16.46 12.37
CA GLU A 151 -7.58 -16.41 11.58
C GLU A 151 -6.41 -15.79 12.38
N MET A 152 -6.68 -14.82 13.26
CA MET A 152 -5.68 -14.29 14.19
C MET A 152 -5.20 -15.36 15.19
N GLU A 153 -6.11 -16.17 15.74
CA GLU A 153 -5.79 -17.29 16.64
C GLU A 153 -4.99 -18.39 15.93
N LYS A 154 -5.31 -18.68 14.66
CA LYS A 154 -4.50 -19.57 13.80
C LYS A 154 -3.09 -19.02 13.60
N LEU A 155 -2.92 -17.71 13.40
CA LEU A 155 -1.59 -17.08 13.29
C LEU A 155 -0.83 -17.16 14.63
N GLN A 156 -1.45 -16.83 15.76
CA GLN A 156 -0.85 -17.03 17.10
C GLN A 156 -0.39 -18.48 17.29
N SER A 157 -1.24 -19.45 16.94
CA SER A 157 -0.97 -20.88 17.07
C SER A 157 0.21 -21.35 16.20
N ARG A 158 0.31 -20.87 14.95
CA ARG A 158 1.46 -21.15 14.06
C ARG A 158 2.77 -20.63 14.64
N ILE A 159 2.81 -19.35 15.01
CA ILE A 159 3.99 -18.69 15.60
C ILE A 159 4.44 -19.42 16.87
N LYS A 160 3.49 -19.74 17.76
CA LYS A 160 3.72 -20.48 19.02
C LYS A 160 4.23 -21.90 18.78
N THR A 161 3.71 -22.59 17.77
CA THR A 161 4.14 -23.96 17.40
C THR A 161 5.56 -23.96 16.84
N TRP A 162 5.87 -23.02 15.94
CA TRP A 162 7.21 -22.85 15.39
C TRP A 162 8.24 -22.52 16.47
N ALA A 163 7.97 -21.52 17.31
CA ALA A 163 8.86 -21.15 18.42
C ALA A 163 9.05 -22.29 19.42
N LYS A 164 8.00 -23.07 19.74
CA LYS A 164 8.09 -24.26 20.61
C LYS A 164 8.97 -25.36 20.02
N LYS A 165 8.97 -25.55 18.70
CA LYS A 165 9.82 -26.52 18.00
C LYS A 165 11.28 -26.05 18.00
N ASN A 166 11.50 -24.80 17.60
CA ASN A 166 12.82 -24.32 17.18
C ASN A 166 13.59 -23.47 18.21
N ALA A 167 12.99 -23.04 19.34
CA ALA A 167 13.71 -22.26 20.36
C ALA A 167 14.74 -23.11 21.13
N ILE A 168 15.87 -22.52 21.54
CA ILE A 168 16.85 -23.13 22.46
C ILE A 168 16.22 -23.52 23.81
N ASN A 169 16.88 -24.43 24.54
CA ASN A 169 16.28 -25.05 25.73
C ASN A 169 16.40 -24.20 27.01
N GLU A 170 17.47 -23.43 27.16
CA GLU A 170 17.75 -22.56 28.32
C GLU A 170 18.43 -21.26 27.86
N MET A 171 18.24 -20.18 28.63
CA MET A 171 18.79 -18.85 28.31
C MET A 171 20.30 -18.75 28.63
N SER A 172 20.83 -19.71 29.39
CA SER A 172 22.25 -19.88 29.72
C SER A 172 23.13 -20.10 28.48
N SER A 173 22.60 -20.66 27.39
CA SER A 173 23.33 -20.87 26.14
C SER A 173 23.72 -19.56 25.42
N LEU A 174 23.21 -18.40 25.85
CA LEU A 174 23.51 -17.09 25.28
C LEU A 174 24.80 -16.44 25.84
N GLN A 175 25.51 -17.11 26.75
CA GLN A 175 26.72 -16.59 27.42
C GLN A 175 27.95 -16.44 26.51
N GLY A 176 27.84 -16.79 25.23
CA GLY A 176 28.91 -16.66 24.22
C GLY A 176 28.39 -16.24 22.84
N LEU A 177 27.47 -15.28 22.80
CA LEU A 177 27.09 -14.61 21.54
C LEU A 177 28.22 -13.67 21.08
N ASP A 178 28.56 -13.70 19.79
CA ASP A 178 29.54 -12.78 19.20
C ASP A 178 29.02 -11.32 19.17
N GLU A 179 27.72 -11.13 18.88
CA GLU A 179 27.05 -9.83 18.83
C GLU A 179 25.88 -9.73 19.84
N PRO A 180 26.15 -9.65 21.16
CA PRO A 180 25.10 -9.60 22.17
C PRO A 180 24.26 -8.33 22.07
N THR A 181 24.85 -7.19 21.69
CA THR A 181 24.16 -5.89 21.61
C THR A 181 22.99 -5.91 20.63
N ALA A 182 23.21 -6.40 19.40
CA ALA A 182 22.17 -6.44 18.36
C ALA A 182 20.99 -7.36 18.74
N PHE A 183 21.28 -8.47 19.44
CA PHE A 183 20.24 -9.33 20.01
C PHE A 183 19.45 -8.63 21.12
N LEU A 184 20.12 -7.95 22.05
CA LEU A 184 19.47 -7.24 23.15
C LEU A 184 18.64 -6.05 22.66
N GLU A 185 19.13 -5.28 21.68
CA GLU A 185 18.40 -4.17 21.05
C GLU A 185 17.08 -4.65 20.44
N LEU A 186 17.13 -5.68 19.58
CA LEU A 186 15.96 -6.34 19.01
C LEU A 186 15.01 -6.88 20.10
N LEU A 187 15.55 -7.38 21.21
CA LEU A 187 14.74 -7.84 22.34
C LEU A 187 14.05 -6.70 23.10
N THR A 188 14.50 -5.44 23.01
CA THR A 188 13.82 -4.29 23.64
C THR A 188 12.47 -3.92 23.00
N ASP A 189 12.23 -4.34 21.76
CA ASP A 189 10.94 -4.13 21.06
C ASP A 189 9.81 -5.00 21.62
N VAL A 190 10.17 -6.08 22.33
CA VAL A 190 9.21 -7.06 22.89
C VAL A 190 9.32 -7.22 24.40
N ALA A 191 10.49 -6.97 25.01
CA ALA A 191 10.73 -7.13 26.44
C ALA A 191 11.27 -5.85 27.12
N ARG A 192 10.85 -5.58 28.36
CA ARG A 192 11.43 -4.54 29.22
C ARG A 192 12.77 -5.01 29.79
N LEU A 193 13.83 -4.92 29.00
CA LEU A 193 15.20 -5.07 29.50
C LEU A 193 15.54 -3.93 30.47
N ASP A 194 16.42 -4.20 31.42
CA ASP A 194 16.98 -3.12 32.25
C ASP A 194 18.00 -2.33 31.42
N LYS A 195 17.74 -1.02 31.28
CA LYS A 195 18.41 -0.19 30.28
C LYS A 195 19.80 0.28 30.70
N THR A 196 20.19 0.11 31.96
CA THR A 196 21.46 0.61 32.47
C THR A 196 22.67 -0.19 31.99
N ASP A 197 22.48 -1.42 31.51
CA ASP A 197 23.59 -2.33 31.22
C ASP A 197 23.32 -3.26 30.01
N LEU A 198 22.96 -2.68 28.85
CA LEU A 198 22.91 -3.41 27.57
C LEU A 198 24.29 -3.92 27.12
N SER A 199 25.38 -3.41 27.69
CA SER A 199 26.73 -3.95 27.53
C SER A 199 26.95 -5.30 28.23
N ASN A 200 26.02 -5.71 29.09
CA ASN A 200 26.07 -6.92 29.90
C ASN A 200 24.80 -7.76 29.67
N PRO A 201 24.80 -8.70 28.72
CA PRO A 201 23.65 -9.57 28.48
C PRO A 201 23.17 -10.31 29.74
N GLN A 202 24.06 -10.63 30.69
CA GLN A 202 23.66 -11.31 31.92
C GLN A 202 22.90 -10.40 32.89
N GLY A 203 23.21 -9.11 32.92
CA GLY A 203 22.46 -8.08 33.65
C GLY A 203 21.10 -7.80 33.01
N ALA A 204 21.10 -7.44 31.72
CA ALA A 204 19.87 -7.10 30.98
C ALA A 204 18.83 -8.24 30.97
N LEU A 205 19.28 -9.50 30.89
CA LEU A 205 18.43 -10.69 30.89
C LEU A 205 18.11 -11.25 32.29
N ALA A 206 18.59 -10.65 33.40
CA ALA A 206 18.48 -11.25 34.74
C ALA A 206 17.03 -11.62 35.15
N HIS A 207 16.05 -10.78 34.82
CA HIS A 207 14.64 -11.06 35.10
C HIS A 207 14.07 -12.21 34.24
N LEU A 208 14.66 -12.47 33.07
CA LEU A 208 14.33 -13.54 32.13
C LEU A 208 15.02 -14.88 32.46
N THR A 209 16.07 -14.87 33.29
CA THR A 209 16.83 -16.06 33.72
C THR A 209 16.38 -16.65 35.07
N THR A 210 15.36 -16.07 35.71
CA THR A 210 14.80 -16.60 36.98
C THR A 210 14.42 -18.08 36.86
N ALA A 211 14.56 -18.85 37.95
CA ALA A 211 14.47 -20.32 37.92
C ALA A 211 13.12 -20.87 37.39
N THR A 212 12.05 -20.10 37.54
CA THR A 212 10.71 -20.39 36.98
C THR A 212 10.61 -20.11 35.47
N MET A 213 11.38 -19.14 34.96
CA MET A 213 11.38 -18.72 33.56
C MET A 213 12.46 -19.38 32.69
N ASN A 214 13.67 -19.68 33.19
CA ASN A 214 14.82 -20.05 32.35
C ASN A 214 14.53 -21.16 31.29
N LYS A 215 13.69 -22.15 31.62
CA LYS A 215 13.28 -23.27 30.73
C LYS A 215 12.09 -22.99 29.79
N LYS A 216 11.61 -21.74 29.75
CA LYS A 216 10.48 -21.26 28.95
C LYS A 216 10.75 -19.90 28.30
N SER A 217 11.62 -19.09 28.91
CA SER A 217 12.04 -17.78 28.47
C SER A 217 12.56 -17.74 27.04
N PRO A 218 13.43 -18.68 26.56
CA PRO A 218 13.88 -18.64 25.17
C PRO A 218 12.74 -18.84 24.17
N MET A 219 11.82 -19.77 24.47
CA MET A 219 10.62 -20.01 23.67
C MET A 219 9.67 -18.80 23.67
N ILE A 220 9.44 -18.18 24.83
CA ILE A 220 8.57 -17.00 24.95
C ILE A 220 9.19 -15.81 24.22
N CYS A 221 10.50 -15.60 24.33
CA CYS A 221 11.21 -14.53 23.64
C CYS A 221 11.24 -14.76 22.12
N LEU A 222 11.49 -15.99 21.64
CA LEU A 222 11.44 -16.29 20.20
C LEU A 222 10.01 -16.17 19.64
N GLN A 223 8.99 -16.59 20.39
CA GLN A 223 7.58 -16.40 20.04
C GLN A 223 7.23 -14.91 19.97
N ALA A 224 7.69 -14.11 20.95
CA ALA A 224 7.49 -12.66 21.01
C ALA A 224 8.18 -11.93 19.86
N LEU A 225 9.45 -12.27 19.56
CA LEU A 225 10.21 -11.69 18.45
C LEU A 225 9.59 -12.03 17.10
N LEU A 226 9.21 -13.29 16.86
CA LEU A 226 8.55 -13.68 15.61
C LEU A 226 7.17 -13.03 15.48
N ALA A 227 6.43 -12.91 16.59
CA ALA A 227 5.19 -12.15 16.60
C ALA A 227 5.45 -10.68 16.25
N HIS A 228 6.37 -9.97 16.92
CA HIS A 228 6.68 -8.59 16.61
C HIS A 228 7.10 -8.44 15.14
N HIS A 229 8.00 -9.28 14.63
CA HIS A 229 8.45 -9.23 13.24
C HIS A 229 7.28 -9.31 12.25
N ILE A 230 6.39 -10.29 12.43
CA ILE A 230 5.20 -10.47 11.58
C ILE A 230 4.20 -9.32 11.75
N TYR A 231 3.87 -8.95 13.01
CA TYR A 231 2.83 -7.96 13.26
C TYR A 231 3.28 -6.53 12.90
N SER A 232 4.56 -6.19 13.06
CA SER A 232 5.13 -4.89 12.66
C SER A 232 5.38 -4.82 11.15
N ASN A 233 5.99 -5.86 10.53
CA ASN A 233 6.38 -5.79 9.12
C ASN A 233 5.28 -6.20 8.12
N ILE A 234 4.28 -6.99 8.54
CA ILE A 234 3.25 -7.55 7.63
C ILE A 234 1.83 -7.14 8.02
N ILE A 235 1.40 -7.37 9.27
CA ILE A 235 -0.01 -7.13 9.66
C ILE A 235 -0.28 -5.63 9.87
N GLY A 236 0.64 -4.90 10.51
CA GLY A 236 0.53 -3.46 10.80
C GLY A 236 0.89 -2.54 9.64
N ARG A 237 1.43 -3.08 8.54
CA ARG A 237 1.82 -2.32 7.34
C ARG A 237 0.94 -2.68 6.14
N PRO A 238 0.07 -1.76 5.66
CA PRO A 238 -0.51 -1.92 4.34
C PRO A 238 0.58 -1.80 3.27
N PHE A 239 0.35 -2.45 2.12
CA PHE A 239 1.27 -2.48 0.97
C PHE A 239 2.67 -3.04 1.23
N PHE A 240 2.90 -3.77 2.34
CA PHE A 240 4.21 -4.31 2.72
C PHE A 240 4.93 -5.08 1.58
N ALA A 241 4.15 -5.75 0.72
CA ALA A 241 4.62 -6.53 -0.43
C ALA A 241 5.23 -5.70 -1.58
N PHE A 242 5.15 -4.36 -1.55
CA PHE A 242 5.67 -3.48 -2.60
C PHE A 242 6.58 -2.36 -2.10
N ASP A 243 6.54 -2.05 -0.81
CA ASP A 243 7.04 -0.79 -0.27
C ASP A 243 7.81 -1.04 1.04
N SER A 244 9.03 -0.50 1.10
CA SER A 244 9.73 -0.24 2.36
C SER A 244 8.96 0.79 3.20
N ASP A 245 9.39 1.09 4.42
CA ASP A 245 8.64 2.00 5.30
C ASP A 245 8.46 3.39 4.66
N ASP A 246 9.48 3.88 3.96
CA ASP A 246 9.42 5.06 3.10
C ASP A 246 9.10 4.71 1.64
N GLY A 247 8.07 3.88 1.50
CA GLY A 247 7.38 3.55 0.27
C GLY A 247 6.49 4.65 -0.30
N VAL A 248 6.11 4.55 -1.58
CA VAL A 248 5.26 5.57 -2.24
C VAL A 248 3.80 5.44 -1.80
N LEU A 249 3.23 4.23 -1.84
CA LEU A 249 1.87 3.96 -1.38
C LEU A 249 1.78 4.13 0.14
N GLN A 250 2.80 3.67 0.87
CA GLN A 250 2.85 3.78 2.33
C GLN A 250 2.99 5.24 2.82
N ARG A 251 3.77 6.10 2.15
CA ARG A 251 3.76 7.55 2.44
C ARG A 251 2.44 8.19 2.05
N LEU A 252 1.91 7.92 0.86
CA LEU A 252 0.64 8.53 0.42
C LEU A 252 -0.51 8.16 1.36
N TYR A 253 -0.56 6.91 1.85
CA TYR A 253 -1.50 6.51 2.89
C TYR A 253 -1.28 7.27 4.21
N ARG A 254 -0.03 7.41 4.69
CA ARG A 254 0.31 8.19 5.89
C ARG A 254 -0.13 9.65 5.79
N GLU A 255 0.07 10.30 4.64
CA GLU A 255 -0.35 11.70 4.44
C GLU A 255 -1.87 11.85 4.27
N LEU A 256 -2.52 10.99 3.48
CA LEU A 256 -3.98 10.96 3.39
C LEU A 256 -4.62 10.77 4.77
N LYS A 257 -4.05 9.89 5.62
CA LYS A 257 -4.57 9.65 6.97
C LYS A 257 -4.54 10.91 7.87
N ARG A 258 -3.58 11.81 7.67
CA ARG A 258 -3.48 13.09 8.39
C ARG A 258 -4.54 14.11 7.95
N VAL A 259 -4.96 14.06 6.69
CA VAL A 259 -5.95 14.99 6.11
C VAL A 259 -7.37 14.49 6.35
N ASN A 260 -7.65 13.22 6.06
CA ASN A 260 -8.95 12.58 6.24
C ASN A 260 -8.77 11.07 6.43
N GLU A 261 -8.78 10.61 7.69
CA GLU A 261 -8.62 9.19 8.05
C GLU A 261 -9.64 8.28 7.34
N LYS A 262 -10.90 8.73 7.23
CA LYS A 262 -11.98 7.96 6.59
C LYS A 262 -11.75 7.78 5.09
N GLU A 263 -11.37 8.84 4.38
CA GLU A 263 -11.01 8.75 2.95
C GLU A 263 -9.71 7.99 2.73
N ALA A 264 -8.71 8.13 3.60
CA ALA A 264 -7.46 7.38 3.52
C ALA A 264 -7.70 5.86 3.62
N HIS A 265 -8.57 5.43 4.54
CA HIS A 265 -8.97 4.03 4.67
C HIS A 265 -9.79 3.53 3.47
N ALA A 266 -10.73 4.34 2.95
CA ALA A 266 -11.48 4.01 1.74
C ALA A 266 -10.60 3.95 0.48
N TRP A 267 -9.61 4.83 0.36
CA TRP A 267 -8.58 4.83 -0.68
C TRP A 267 -7.71 3.57 -0.58
N ARG A 268 -7.16 3.29 0.61
CA ARG A 268 -6.34 2.09 0.86
C ARG A 268 -7.08 0.82 0.46
N ALA A 269 -8.33 0.67 0.89
CA ALA A 269 -9.18 -0.47 0.56
C ALA A 269 -9.39 -0.61 -0.96
N LYS A 270 -9.69 0.49 -1.66
CA LYS A 270 -9.83 0.51 -3.13
C LYS A 270 -8.54 0.12 -3.84
N ILE A 271 -7.39 0.65 -3.42
CA ILE A 271 -6.08 0.30 -4.00
C ILE A 271 -5.76 -1.18 -3.74
N PHE A 272 -5.93 -1.69 -2.52
CA PHE A 272 -5.77 -3.11 -2.22
C PHE A 272 -6.66 -4.00 -3.10
N GLN A 273 -7.94 -3.65 -3.24
CA GLN A 273 -8.84 -4.39 -4.12
C GLN A 273 -8.39 -4.37 -5.58
N LEU A 274 -7.86 -3.26 -6.10
CA LEU A 274 -7.30 -3.21 -7.46
C LEU A 274 -6.05 -4.09 -7.61
N LEU A 275 -5.19 -4.12 -6.60
CA LEU A 275 -3.95 -4.90 -6.59
C LEU A 275 -4.16 -6.41 -6.41
N VAL A 276 -5.29 -6.83 -5.84
CA VAL A 276 -5.63 -8.23 -5.55
C VAL A 276 -6.68 -8.80 -6.52
N LYS A 277 -7.60 -7.99 -7.06
CA LYS A 277 -8.58 -8.45 -8.07
C LYS A 277 -7.95 -8.79 -9.41
N THR A 278 -6.74 -8.29 -9.71
CA THR A 278 -5.94 -8.75 -10.87
C THR A 278 -5.36 -10.16 -10.68
N SER A 279 -5.64 -10.84 -9.57
CA SER A 279 -5.10 -12.16 -9.22
C SER A 279 -6.13 -13.30 -9.23
N THR A 280 -7.44 -13.02 -9.19
CA THR A 280 -8.47 -14.06 -8.98
C THR A 280 -9.02 -14.70 -10.25
N ASP A 281 -9.20 -13.92 -11.32
CA ASP A 281 -9.57 -14.43 -12.66
C ASP A 281 -8.34 -14.70 -13.55
N ALA A 282 -7.15 -14.35 -13.05
CA ALA A 282 -5.88 -14.52 -13.73
C ALA A 282 -5.39 -15.97 -13.72
N LYS A 283 -4.88 -16.45 -14.86
CA LYS A 283 -4.17 -17.74 -14.91
C LYS A 283 -2.84 -17.62 -14.14
N PRO A 284 -2.27 -18.72 -13.59
CA PRO A 284 -1.08 -18.67 -12.75
C PRO A 284 0.24 -18.24 -13.44
N VAL A 285 0.19 -17.76 -14.68
CA VAL A 285 1.32 -17.20 -15.45
C VAL A 285 0.94 -15.84 -16.07
N ASP A 286 0.05 -15.09 -15.41
CA ASP A 286 -0.40 -13.77 -15.85
C ASP A 286 0.46 -12.66 -15.21
N PRO A 287 1.08 -11.74 -15.99
CA PRO A 287 1.80 -10.58 -15.47
C PRO A 287 0.91 -9.54 -14.73
N ALA A 288 -0.39 -9.79 -14.59
CA ALA A 288 -1.33 -9.05 -13.75
C ALA A 288 -1.27 -9.41 -12.25
N ASN A 289 -0.83 -10.62 -11.86
CA ASN A 289 -0.72 -11.04 -10.45
C ASN A 289 0.58 -10.54 -9.78
N ARG A 290 0.91 -9.25 -9.95
CA ARG A 290 2.15 -8.67 -9.42
C ARG A 290 2.18 -8.61 -7.90
N TYR A 291 1.03 -8.38 -7.27
CA TYR A 291 0.93 -8.35 -5.81
C TYR A 291 1.22 -9.72 -5.20
N GLY A 292 0.64 -10.80 -5.73
CA GLY A 292 0.88 -12.15 -5.21
C GLY A 292 2.35 -12.58 -5.31
N ALA A 293 3.00 -12.31 -6.46
CA ALA A 293 4.41 -12.60 -6.65
C ALA A 293 5.31 -11.80 -5.67
N ALA A 294 5.09 -10.48 -5.58
CA ALA A 294 5.89 -9.62 -4.70
C ALA A 294 5.61 -9.89 -3.21
N GLN A 295 4.40 -10.33 -2.85
CA GLN A 295 4.05 -10.80 -1.51
C GLN A 295 4.83 -12.07 -1.14
N ILE A 296 4.90 -13.06 -2.02
CA ILE A 296 5.67 -14.30 -1.76
C ILE A 296 7.15 -13.96 -1.58
N ASP A 297 7.71 -13.14 -2.47
CA ASP A 297 9.12 -12.74 -2.40
C ASP A 297 9.45 -11.94 -1.13
N THR A 298 8.60 -10.96 -0.78
CA THR A 298 8.75 -10.18 0.47
C THR A 298 8.62 -11.06 1.71
N CYS A 299 7.67 -12.03 1.72
CA CYS A 299 7.53 -12.98 2.82
C CYS A 299 8.78 -13.88 2.97
N ARG A 300 9.40 -14.28 1.85
CA ARG A 300 10.68 -15.02 1.85
C ARG A 300 11.82 -14.16 2.41
N ILE A 301 11.99 -12.92 1.92
CA ILE A 301 13.02 -11.99 2.43
C ILE A 301 12.85 -11.74 3.93
N LEU A 302 11.62 -11.53 4.40
CA LEU A 302 11.32 -11.38 5.83
C LEU A 302 11.56 -12.67 6.63
N THR A 303 11.36 -13.85 6.04
CA THR A 303 11.68 -15.15 6.65
C THR A 303 13.18 -15.33 6.81
N GLU A 304 13.95 -15.09 5.74
CA GLU A 304 15.42 -15.18 5.72
C GLU A 304 16.05 -14.18 6.71
N ALA A 305 15.60 -12.92 6.69
CA ALA A 305 16.08 -11.87 7.60
C ALA A 305 15.79 -12.18 9.08
N PHE A 306 14.66 -12.84 9.39
CA PHE A 306 14.37 -13.28 10.77
C PHE A 306 15.24 -14.47 11.20
N TYR A 307 15.40 -15.45 10.30
CA TYR A 307 16.11 -16.69 10.61
C TYR A 307 17.64 -16.49 10.73
N SER A 308 18.19 -15.56 9.95
CA SER A 308 19.63 -15.24 9.93
C SER A 308 20.02 -14.00 10.75
N GLY A 309 19.08 -13.12 11.07
CA GLY A 309 19.31 -11.92 11.90
C GLY A 309 19.45 -12.22 13.40
N PRO A 310 19.47 -11.19 14.27
CA PRO A 310 19.82 -11.36 15.69
C PRO A 310 18.89 -12.30 16.49
N ALA A 311 17.68 -12.58 16.01
CA ALA A 311 16.79 -13.60 16.59
C ALA A 311 17.36 -15.03 16.50
N ALA A 312 18.31 -15.29 15.60
CA ALA A 312 19.04 -16.56 15.47
C ALA A 312 19.69 -17.01 16.79
N ALA A 313 20.07 -16.08 17.67
CA ALA A 313 20.57 -16.36 19.01
C ALA A 313 19.64 -17.27 19.83
N LEU A 314 18.32 -17.20 19.61
CA LEU A 314 17.32 -18.03 20.29
C LEU A 314 16.90 -19.28 19.51
N ILE A 315 17.38 -19.46 18.27
CA ILE A 315 17.04 -20.60 17.41
C ILE A 315 18.02 -21.75 17.67
N LYS A 316 17.51 -22.98 17.80
CA LYS A 316 18.33 -24.19 17.84
C LYS A 316 19.13 -24.31 16.55
N ARG A 317 20.46 -24.43 16.68
CA ARG A 317 21.31 -24.89 15.59
C ARG A 317 20.84 -26.28 15.14
N ALA A 318 20.49 -26.42 13.87
CA ALA A 318 20.13 -27.71 13.29
C ALA A 318 21.35 -28.64 13.27
N GLU A 319 21.14 -29.93 13.53
CA GLU A 319 22.20 -30.95 13.44
C GLU A 319 22.32 -31.48 12.00
N THR A 320 21.24 -31.37 11.22
CA THR A 320 21.16 -31.79 9.81
C THR A 320 20.62 -30.71 8.88
N GLU A 321 20.99 -30.77 7.60
CA GLU A 321 20.44 -29.91 6.54
C GLU A 321 18.91 -30.09 6.40
N ASP A 322 18.42 -31.32 6.59
CA ASP A 322 17.00 -31.67 6.60
C ASP A 322 16.22 -30.93 7.70
N GLU A 323 16.79 -30.79 8.91
CA GLU A 323 16.17 -30.02 9.99
C GLU A 323 16.19 -28.52 9.73
N PHE A 324 17.29 -27.99 9.19
CA PHE A 324 17.40 -26.59 8.77
C PHE A 324 16.33 -26.24 7.73
N ASN A 325 16.24 -27.03 6.66
CA ASN A 325 15.28 -26.83 5.57
C ASN A 325 13.84 -26.91 6.08
N ARG A 326 13.52 -27.87 6.97
CA ARG A 326 12.18 -27.98 7.57
C ARG A 326 11.86 -26.81 8.52
N ALA A 327 12.84 -26.34 9.31
CA ALA A 327 12.64 -25.21 10.22
C ALA A 327 12.41 -23.89 9.47
N LEU A 328 13.12 -23.69 8.35
CA LEU A 328 12.94 -22.55 7.46
C LEU A 328 11.60 -22.64 6.69
N GLN A 329 11.22 -23.81 6.17
CA GLN A 329 9.95 -24.00 5.47
C GLN A 329 8.72 -23.83 6.39
N ASP A 330 8.79 -24.30 7.64
CA ASP A 330 7.71 -24.05 8.64
C ASP A 330 7.60 -22.54 8.97
N LEU A 331 8.72 -21.81 8.97
CA LEU A 331 8.73 -20.35 9.16
C LEU A 331 8.10 -19.66 7.96
N GLU A 332 8.53 -20.00 6.75
CA GLU A 332 8.03 -19.43 5.51
C GLU A 332 6.51 -19.64 5.37
N SER A 333 6.01 -20.84 5.65
CA SER A 333 4.56 -21.14 5.69
C SER A 333 3.80 -20.27 6.69
N THR A 334 4.44 -19.90 7.80
CA THR A 334 3.85 -19.03 8.83
C THR A 334 3.85 -17.56 8.40
N VAL A 335 4.93 -17.09 7.78
CA VAL A 335 5.07 -15.71 7.28
C VAL A 335 4.20 -15.48 6.04
N GLN A 336 4.17 -16.42 5.08
CA GLN A 336 3.24 -16.39 3.93
C GLN A 336 1.77 -16.38 4.37
N TYR A 337 1.39 -17.18 5.39
CA TYR A 337 0.02 -17.16 5.93
C TYR A 337 -0.32 -15.79 6.53
N ALA A 338 0.61 -15.14 7.25
CA ALA A 338 0.43 -13.78 7.72
C ALA A 338 0.33 -12.76 6.58
N GLY A 339 1.06 -12.96 5.48
CA GLY A 339 0.96 -12.15 4.27
C GLY A 339 -0.43 -12.20 3.62
N SER A 340 -0.95 -13.41 3.39
CA SER A 340 -2.32 -13.63 2.89
C SER A 340 -3.37 -13.02 3.81
N LEU A 341 -3.19 -13.17 5.14
CA LEU A 341 -4.07 -12.57 6.15
C LEU A 341 -4.04 -11.03 6.11
N SER A 342 -2.85 -10.43 5.98
CA SER A 342 -2.66 -8.98 5.81
C SER A 342 -3.40 -8.45 4.58
N SER A 343 -3.28 -9.13 3.44
CA SER A 343 -3.98 -8.77 2.20
C SER A 343 -5.51 -8.73 2.37
N TRP A 344 -6.06 -9.72 3.07
CA TRP A 344 -7.50 -9.79 3.37
C TRP A 344 -7.95 -8.70 4.35
N LEU A 345 -7.17 -8.43 5.40
CA LEU A 345 -7.46 -7.39 6.39
C LEU A 345 -7.44 -5.98 5.79
N TRP A 346 -6.43 -5.62 5.00
CA TRP A 346 -6.27 -4.27 4.46
C TRP A 346 -7.19 -3.96 3.27
N SER A 347 -7.75 -4.98 2.62
CA SER A 347 -8.79 -4.87 1.59
C SER A 347 -10.15 -4.41 2.13
N ARG A 348 -10.38 -4.54 3.44
CA ARG A 348 -11.54 -3.98 4.16
C ARG A 348 -11.43 -2.46 4.25
N ARG A 349 -12.53 -1.75 4.52
CA ARG A 349 -12.51 -0.32 4.88
C ARG A 349 -12.05 -0.01 6.31
N THR A 350 -12.07 -0.98 7.22
CA THR A 350 -11.80 -0.76 8.65
C THR A 350 -10.38 -0.24 8.89
N ALA A 351 -10.18 0.67 9.85
CA ALA A 351 -8.86 0.96 10.40
C ALA A 351 -8.31 -0.29 11.08
N LEU A 352 -7.02 -0.58 10.95
CA LEU A 352 -6.32 -1.63 11.70
C LEU A 352 -5.16 -0.98 12.47
N GLU A 353 -5.08 -1.25 13.76
CA GLU A 353 -3.95 -0.88 14.62
C GLU A 353 -3.33 -2.13 15.26
N VAL A 354 -2.00 -2.17 15.29
CA VAL A 354 -1.20 -3.12 16.07
C VAL A 354 -0.64 -2.37 17.28
N LYS A 355 -0.67 -2.97 18.48
CA LYS A 355 -0.12 -2.37 19.71
C LYS A 355 0.81 -3.34 20.42
N GLY A 356 2.09 -3.01 20.45
CA GLY A 356 3.19 -3.80 20.98
C GLY A 356 3.62 -3.33 22.37
N LEU A 357 4.89 -3.55 22.73
CA LEU A 357 5.39 -3.18 24.05
C LEU A 357 5.36 -1.66 24.28
N LEU A 358 5.63 -0.85 23.26
CA LEU A 358 5.70 0.61 23.37
C LEU A 358 4.39 1.22 23.90
N GLU A 359 3.25 0.79 23.35
CA GLU A 359 1.91 1.27 23.73
C GLU A 359 1.43 0.61 25.03
N LEU A 360 1.63 -0.70 25.15
CA LEU A 360 1.08 -1.48 26.27
C LEU A 360 1.84 -1.27 27.58
N ARG A 361 3.15 -0.95 27.54
CA ARG A 361 3.95 -0.75 28.77
C ARG A 361 3.53 0.44 29.63
N ALA A 362 2.80 1.39 29.05
CA ALA A 362 2.37 2.62 29.71
C ALA A 362 1.28 2.43 30.78
N LYS A 363 0.69 1.22 30.88
CA LYS A 363 -0.29 0.86 31.91
C LYS A 363 0.11 -0.47 32.58
N PRO A 364 -0.23 -0.67 33.87
CA PRO A 364 -0.13 -1.99 34.48
C PRO A 364 -1.16 -2.96 33.85
N PHE A 365 -0.97 -4.25 34.10
CA PHE A 365 -1.96 -5.26 33.75
C PHE A 365 -3.22 -5.16 34.62
N THR A 366 -4.34 -5.57 34.04
CA THR A 366 -5.55 -5.93 34.77
C THR A 366 -6.27 -7.05 34.02
N ILE A 367 -6.80 -8.05 34.73
CA ILE A 367 -7.58 -9.16 34.15
C ILE A 367 -8.80 -8.64 33.37
N ARG A 368 -9.35 -7.50 33.81
CA ARG A 368 -10.45 -6.77 33.15
C ARG A 368 -10.00 -5.93 31.94
N SER A 369 -8.76 -6.09 31.47
CA SER A 369 -8.26 -5.38 30.28
C SER A 369 -8.94 -5.87 29.01
N ASN A 370 -9.60 -4.96 28.29
CA ASN A 370 -10.19 -5.27 26.99
C ASN A 370 -9.13 -5.58 25.92
N ILE A 371 -7.88 -5.14 26.08
CA ILE A 371 -6.82 -5.24 25.06
C ILE A 371 -5.65 -6.18 25.43
N MET A 372 -5.58 -6.70 26.67
CA MET A 372 -4.51 -7.60 27.13
C MET A 372 -5.09 -8.85 27.81
N LYS A 373 -4.38 -9.98 27.69
CA LYS A 373 -4.58 -11.23 28.45
C LYS A 373 -3.23 -11.69 28.98
N ALA A 374 -3.17 -12.19 30.22
CA ALA A 374 -1.93 -12.77 30.75
C ALA A 374 -1.56 -14.04 29.96
N HIS A 375 -0.26 -14.28 29.75
CA HIS A 375 0.23 -15.51 29.13
C HIS A 375 -0.14 -16.73 29.99
N ALA A 376 -0.61 -17.81 29.37
CA ALA A 376 -1.28 -18.92 30.07
C ALA A 376 -0.46 -19.61 31.20
N LEU A 377 0.86 -19.42 31.24
CA LEU A 377 1.72 -19.91 32.34
C LEU A 377 1.55 -19.13 33.66
N HIS A 378 0.88 -17.97 33.68
CA HIS A 378 0.46 -17.30 34.90
C HIS A 378 -0.64 -18.08 35.65
N ARG A 379 -1.34 -19.00 34.97
CA ARG A 379 -2.37 -19.89 35.54
C ARG A 379 -3.49 -19.14 36.28
N LEU A 380 -3.90 -17.99 35.75
CA LEU A 380 -5.14 -17.33 36.18
C LEU A 380 -6.30 -18.28 35.85
N PHE A 381 -6.96 -18.83 36.89
CA PHE A 381 -7.89 -19.96 36.72
C PHE A 381 -9.36 -19.53 36.53
N SER A 382 -9.65 -18.25 36.67
CA SER A 382 -10.95 -17.62 36.45
C SER A 382 -10.79 -16.21 35.87
N ASP A 383 -11.80 -15.70 35.15
CA ASP A 383 -11.79 -14.33 34.61
C ASP A 383 -11.87 -13.22 35.69
N ASP A 384 -12.12 -13.59 36.96
CA ASP A 384 -12.04 -12.72 38.14
C ASP A 384 -10.76 -12.96 38.99
N ASP A 385 -9.77 -13.70 38.47
CA ASP A 385 -8.47 -13.89 39.15
C ASP A 385 -7.58 -12.64 38.98
N ASP A 386 -7.67 -11.72 39.95
CA ASP A 386 -6.95 -10.44 39.99
C ASP A 386 -5.55 -10.54 40.62
N SER A 387 -5.02 -11.75 40.86
CA SER A 387 -3.72 -11.96 41.53
C SER A 387 -2.51 -11.35 40.80
N CYS A 388 -2.67 -11.02 39.50
CA CYS A 388 -1.68 -10.35 38.66
C CYS A 388 -2.04 -8.88 38.32
N ASP A 389 -3.14 -8.34 38.84
CA ASP A 389 -3.52 -6.94 38.59
C ASP A 389 -2.49 -5.98 39.21
N GLY A 390 -2.24 -4.85 38.54
CA GLY A 390 -1.18 -3.92 38.91
C GLY A 390 0.23 -4.32 38.42
N TRP A 391 0.47 -5.58 38.03
CA TRP A 391 1.80 -6.03 37.62
C TRP A 391 2.24 -5.39 36.29
N PRO A 392 3.54 -5.08 36.10
CA PRO A 392 4.03 -4.52 34.84
C PRO A 392 4.12 -5.59 33.75
N VAL A 393 3.66 -5.23 32.54
CA VAL A 393 3.90 -6.00 31.31
C VAL A 393 5.39 -6.04 31.01
N ARG A 394 6.06 -7.17 31.24
CA ARG A 394 7.49 -7.37 30.94
C ARG A 394 7.71 -7.73 29.49
N ILE A 395 6.94 -8.66 28.94
CA ILE A 395 7.07 -9.13 27.55
C ILE A 395 5.70 -9.06 26.87
N VAL A 396 5.66 -8.58 25.63
CA VAL A 396 4.49 -8.74 24.74
C VAL A 396 4.74 -9.94 23.85
N VAL A 397 4.15 -11.08 24.20
CA VAL A 397 4.32 -12.38 23.52
C VAL A 397 3.53 -12.43 22.20
N HIS A 398 2.38 -11.77 22.19
CA HIS A 398 1.69 -11.33 20.98
C HIS A 398 1.15 -9.91 21.20
N PRO A 399 1.27 -8.98 20.24
CA PRO A 399 0.67 -7.65 20.34
C PRO A 399 -0.86 -7.70 20.31
N ALA A 400 -1.53 -6.59 20.59
CA ALA A 400 -2.96 -6.47 20.34
C ALA A 400 -3.21 -6.09 18.87
N VAL A 401 -4.30 -6.58 18.28
CA VAL A 401 -4.80 -6.10 16.98
C VAL A 401 -6.23 -5.60 17.14
N ILE A 402 -6.47 -4.38 16.67
CA ILE A 402 -7.69 -3.60 16.91
C ILE A 402 -8.23 -3.09 15.57
N GLY A 403 -9.54 -3.26 15.35
CA GLY A 403 -10.28 -2.69 14.23
C GLY A 403 -11.12 -1.48 14.65
N GLY A 404 -11.17 -0.40 13.84
CA GLY A 404 -11.98 0.79 14.16
C GLY A 404 -12.28 1.73 12.99
N GLY A 405 -12.71 2.96 13.29
CA GLY A 405 -12.59 4.14 12.42
C GLY A 405 -13.42 4.19 11.14
N MET A 406 -14.67 3.72 11.12
CA MET A 406 -15.53 3.78 9.92
C MET A 406 -17.04 3.98 10.19
N GLU A 407 -17.59 3.30 11.19
CA GLU A 407 -18.98 3.44 11.64
C GLU A 407 -19.11 4.58 12.67
N GLU A 408 -20.32 5.10 12.80
CA GLU A 408 -20.72 6.39 13.41
C GLU A 408 -19.96 6.78 14.70
N ASP A 409 -19.72 8.10 14.84
CA ASP A 409 -18.87 8.76 15.84
C ASP A 409 -19.26 8.46 17.30
N ASN A 410 -18.92 7.26 17.78
CA ASN A 410 -18.81 6.77 19.17
C ASN A 410 -18.60 5.23 19.24
N ALA A 411 -18.67 4.50 18.13
CA ALA A 411 -18.52 3.04 18.13
C ALA A 411 -17.17 2.60 18.77
N PRO A 412 -17.18 1.76 19.83
CA PRO A 412 -15.96 1.41 20.54
C PRO A 412 -15.02 0.54 19.69
N PRO A 413 -13.69 0.67 19.84
CA PRO A 413 -12.73 -0.07 19.04
C PRO A 413 -12.89 -1.59 19.20
N ARG A 414 -13.09 -2.29 18.07
CA ARG A 414 -13.27 -3.74 18.01
C ARG A 414 -11.94 -4.43 18.26
N VAL A 415 -11.80 -5.11 19.38
CA VAL A 415 -10.62 -5.95 19.64
C VAL A 415 -10.77 -7.25 18.85
N TRP A 416 -9.93 -7.40 17.83
CA TRP A 416 -9.81 -8.62 17.03
C TRP A 416 -8.81 -9.60 17.64
N MET A 417 -7.83 -9.10 18.41
CA MET A 417 -6.89 -9.92 19.15
C MET A 417 -6.40 -9.18 20.40
N LYS A 418 -6.62 -9.75 21.59
CA LYS A 418 -5.96 -9.27 22.83
C LYS A 418 -4.48 -9.63 22.79
N ALA A 419 -3.62 -8.71 23.23
CA ALA A 419 -2.20 -8.98 23.43
C ALA A 419 -2.00 -10.08 24.47
N GLU A 420 -1.15 -11.07 24.20
CA GLU A 420 -0.72 -12.06 25.20
C GLU A 420 0.55 -11.52 25.88
N VAL A 421 0.50 -11.25 27.19
CA VAL A 421 1.56 -10.56 27.92
C VAL A 421 2.17 -11.42 29.04
N TRP A 422 3.50 -11.39 29.16
CA TRP A 422 4.20 -11.89 30.34
C TRP A 422 4.31 -10.80 31.39
N LEU A 423 4.01 -11.13 32.64
CA LEU A 423 4.01 -10.21 33.79
C LEU A 423 5.11 -10.62 34.76
N ALA A 424 5.78 -9.67 35.42
CA ALA A 424 6.61 -10.00 36.58
C ALA A 424 6.70 -8.81 37.53
N HIS A 425 6.35 -9.05 38.80
CA HIS A 425 6.47 -8.09 39.90
C HIS A 425 7.82 -7.35 39.86
N ASP A 426 7.81 -6.04 40.09
CA ASP A 426 9.05 -5.33 40.42
C ASP A 426 9.49 -5.74 41.83
N HIS A 427 10.65 -6.39 41.95
CA HIS A 427 11.31 -6.59 43.25
C HIS A 427 12.09 -5.35 43.71
N HIS A 428 11.75 -4.17 43.17
CA HIS A 428 12.37 -2.89 43.47
C HIS A 428 11.33 -1.88 43.97
N SER A 429 10.87 -2.13 45.19
CA SER A 429 10.47 -1.08 46.13
C SER A 429 11.31 -1.27 47.39
N PRO A 430 12.48 -0.62 47.51
CA PRO A 430 13.01 -0.30 48.83
C PRO A 430 12.00 0.59 49.58
N LEU A 431 11.96 0.46 50.90
CA LEU A 431 11.17 1.30 51.82
C LEU A 431 11.81 2.70 51.97
#